data_AF-A0A8B6GQ39-F1
#
_entry.id   AF-A0A8B6GQ39-F1
#
_cell.length_a   1.000
_cell.length_b   1.000
_cell.length_c   1.000
_cell.angle_alpha   90.00
_cell.angle_beta   90.00
_cell.angle_gamma   90.00
#
_symmetry.space_group_name_H-M   'P 1'
#
loop_
_entity.id
_entity.type
_entity.pdbx_description
1 polymer ?
#
loop_
_entity_poly.entity_id
_entity_poly.type
_entity_poly.pdbx_seq_one_letter_code
_entity_poly.pdbx_strand_id
1 'polypeptide(L)'
;MSVARYTVSFALRQINGHSKGASHLLTSCRVLPTVSIYPARNNSFFRHEDNDRLWASVTGVSNTGKKKGRGKKQRSIINLHRGQIIGEGRAGMVWPGLTSETKRGDEIVKRSQHGPKQEYFDNIIKQRGAKQTFRSVKLMPLQRGWTGTTRAGTRSYPPDPVGDYDFEGFETRILQ
;
A
#
# COMPACT_ATOMS: atom_id res chain seq x y z
N MET A 1 -11.31 13.52 -33.59
CA MET A 1 -11.53 13.24 -32.15
C MET A 1 -12.46 12.04 -32.07
N SER A 2 -11.90 10.85 -31.88
CA SER A 2 -12.64 9.58 -31.94
C SER A 2 -12.91 9.09 -30.52
N VAL A 3 -14.17 8.97 -30.14
CA VAL A 3 -14.61 8.49 -28.81
C VAL A 3 -14.89 6.99 -28.94
N ALA A 4 -13.98 6.16 -28.43
CA ALA A 4 -14.14 4.71 -28.42
C ALA A 4 -15.29 4.29 -27.50
N ARG A 5 -16.35 3.72 -28.07
CA ARG A 5 -17.43 3.04 -27.34
C ARG A 5 -17.04 1.59 -27.14
N TYR A 6 -16.74 1.20 -25.89
CA TYR A 6 -16.53 -0.20 -25.54
C TYR A 6 -17.89 -0.86 -25.30
N THR A 7 -18.28 -1.79 -26.16
CA THR A 7 -19.42 -2.71 -25.95
C THR A 7 -18.89 -3.99 -25.29
N VAL A 8 -19.45 -4.36 -24.15
CA VAL A 8 -19.14 -5.63 -23.47
C VAL A 8 -20.25 -6.62 -23.84
N SER A 9 -19.95 -7.53 -24.76
CA SER A 9 -20.84 -8.62 -25.17
C SER A 9 -20.80 -9.73 -24.13
N PHE A 10 -21.91 -9.95 -23.42
CA PHE A 10 -22.07 -11.08 -22.50
C PHE A 10 -22.54 -12.32 -23.28
N ALA A 11 -21.68 -13.32 -23.41
CA ALA A 11 -22.04 -14.61 -23.99
C ALA A 11 -22.80 -15.46 -22.97
N LEU A 12 -24.09 -15.69 -23.21
CA LEU A 12 -24.91 -16.63 -22.44
C LEU A 12 -24.57 -18.05 -22.89
N ARG A 13 -24.00 -18.84 -21.98
CA ARG A 13 -23.77 -20.28 -22.13
C ARG A 13 -25.12 -21.01 -21.97
N GLN A 14 -25.64 -21.59 -23.04
CA GLN A 14 -26.80 -22.47 -22.98
C GLN A 14 -26.49 -23.72 -22.16
N ILE A 15 -27.36 -24.05 -21.20
CA ILE A 15 -27.38 -25.32 -20.48
C ILE A 15 -28.64 -26.05 -20.97
N ASN A 16 -28.46 -27.09 -21.79
CA ASN A 16 -29.54 -27.95 -22.22
C ASN A 16 -29.85 -28.97 -21.11
N GLY A 17 -30.97 -28.77 -20.40
CA GLY A 17 -31.52 -29.71 -19.41
C GLY A 17 -32.85 -30.26 -19.90
N HIS A 18 -32.94 -31.58 -20.02
CA HIS A 18 -34.12 -32.32 -20.49
C HIS A 18 -35.36 -32.10 -19.60
N SER A 19 -36.51 -31.99 -20.25
CA SER A 19 -37.84 -31.88 -19.65
C SER A 19 -38.34 -33.19 -19.06
N LYS A 20 -39.03 -33.11 -17.92
CA LYS A 20 -40.24 -33.91 -17.62
C LYS A 20 -41.19 -33.05 -16.78
N GLY A 21 -42.46 -33.11 -17.16
CA GLY A 21 -43.48 -32.14 -16.76
C GLY A 21 -44.01 -32.29 -15.34
N ALA A 22 -44.59 -31.19 -14.87
CA ALA A 22 -45.70 -31.15 -13.94
C ALA A 22 -46.38 -29.79 -14.10
N SER A 23 -47.70 -29.80 -14.08
CA SER A 23 -48.57 -28.76 -14.57
C SER A 23 -49.19 -27.93 -13.44
N HIS A 24 -49.56 -26.69 -13.78
CA HIS A 24 -50.48 -25.77 -13.10
C HIS A 24 -50.02 -25.13 -11.77
N LEU A 25 -49.74 -23.82 -11.81
CA LEU A 25 -50.59 -22.73 -11.33
C LEU A 25 -49.76 -21.43 -11.40
N LEU A 26 -50.17 -20.50 -12.26
CA LEU A 26 -49.49 -19.23 -12.48
C LEU A 26 -49.77 -18.28 -11.31
N THR A 27 -48.96 -18.35 -10.26
CA THR A 27 -48.89 -17.28 -9.27
C THR A 27 -48.05 -16.15 -9.87
N SER A 28 -48.73 -15.08 -10.28
CA SER A 28 -48.14 -13.81 -10.71
C SER A 28 -47.35 -13.19 -9.55
N CYS A 29 -46.08 -13.56 -9.43
CA CYS A 29 -45.13 -12.86 -8.58
C CYS A 29 -44.81 -11.51 -9.25
N ARG A 30 -45.43 -10.43 -8.76
CA ARG A 30 -44.97 -9.07 -9.06
C ARG A 30 -43.57 -8.90 -8.48
N VAL A 31 -42.56 -9.06 -9.32
CA VAL A 31 -41.17 -8.72 -8.98
C VAL A 31 -41.13 -7.20 -8.84
N LEU A 32 -41.17 -6.71 -7.60
CA LEU A 32 -40.86 -5.31 -7.32
C LEU A 32 -39.43 -5.04 -7.83
N PRO A 33 -39.17 -3.92 -8.52
CA PRO A 33 -37.82 -3.61 -8.95
C PRO A 33 -36.95 -3.48 -7.69
N THR A 34 -35.96 -4.36 -7.55
CA THR A 34 -34.90 -4.22 -6.55
C THR A 34 -34.25 -2.87 -6.79
N VAL A 35 -34.60 -1.87 -5.97
CA VAL A 35 -33.88 -0.61 -5.92
C VAL A 35 -32.48 -0.96 -5.42
N SER A 36 -31.53 -1.01 -6.33
CA SER A 36 -30.12 -1.12 -5.98
C SER A 36 -29.73 0.20 -5.31
N ILE A 37 -29.87 0.25 -3.98
CA ILE A 37 -29.34 1.35 -3.16
C ILE A 37 -27.83 1.15 -3.17
N TYR A 38 -27.17 1.69 -4.18
CA TYR A 38 -25.72 1.84 -4.11
C TYR A 38 -25.45 2.82 -2.96
N PRO A 39 -24.66 2.43 -1.94
CA PRO A 39 -24.26 3.38 -0.92
C PRO A 39 -23.45 4.47 -1.62
N ALA A 40 -24.07 5.62 -1.84
CA ALA A 40 -23.39 6.82 -2.28
C ALA A 40 -22.41 7.18 -1.15
N ARG A 41 -21.14 6.82 -1.33
CA ARG A 41 -20.07 7.26 -0.44
C ARG A 41 -19.91 8.75 -0.67
N ASN A 42 -20.65 9.56 0.08
CA ASN A 42 -20.44 11.00 0.16
C ASN A 42 -19.03 11.23 0.74
N ASN A 43 -18.04 11.38 -0.12
CA ASN A 43 -16.69 11.72 0.28
C ASN A 43 -16.65 13.23 0.53
N SER A 44 -16.97 13.65 1.75
CA SER A 44 -16.92 15.05 2.17
C SER A 44 -15.59 15.34 2.90
N PHE A 45 -15.20 16.62 2.93
CA PHE A 45 -14.02 17.06 3.68
C PHE A 45 -14.05 16.58 5.14
N PHE A 46 -15.20 16.63 5.80
CA PHE A 46 -15.39 16.22 7.20
C PHE A 46 -15.26 14.72 7.47
N ARG A 47 -15.16 13.89 6.44
CA ARG A 47 -14.96 12.43 6.56
C ARG A 47 -13.52 12.00 6.25
N HIS A 48 -12.59 12.94 6.13
CA HIS A 48 -11.18 12.58 5.96
C HIS A 48 -10.62 12.07 7.30
N GLU A 49 -9.92 10.95 7.23
CA GLU A 49 -9.25 10.32 8.37
C GLU A 49 -7.74 10.42 8.18
N ASP A 50 -7.03 10.35 9.31
CA ASP A 50 -5.58 10.36 9.31
C ASP A 50 -5.01 9.12 8.62
N ASN A 51 -3.78 9.27 8.11
CA ASN A 51 -3.04 8.21 7.41
C ASN A 51 -2.99 6.91 8.23
N ASP A 52 -2.79 7.04 9.55
CA ASP A 52 -2.67 5.90 10.46
C ASP A 52 -3.98 5.13 10.60
N ARG A 53 -5.11 5.83 10.67
CA ARG A 53 -6.45 5.20 10.74
C ARG A 53 -6.79 4.51 9.43
N LEU A 54 -6.44 5.12 8.29
CA LEU A 54 -6.61 4.52 6.98
C LEU A 54 -5.79 3.23 6.85
N TRP A 55 -4.51 3.24 7.20
CA TRP A 55 -3.68 2.04 7.15
C TRP A 55 -4.09 0.98 8.16
N ALA A 56 -4.53 1.38 9.36
CA ALA A 56 -5.08 0.46 10.35
C ALA A 56 -6.32 -0.26 9.81
N SER A 57 -7.16 0.40 9.01
CA SER A 57 -8.32 -0.25 8.37
C SER A 57 -7.93 -1.26 7.30
N VAL A 58 -6.86 -1.00 6.53
CA VAL A 58 -6.43 -1.84 5.40
C VAL A 58 -5.58 -3.03 5.87
N THR A 59 -4.66 -2.81 6.81
CA THR A 59 -3.68 -3.80 7.25
C THR A 59 -4.05 -4.45 8.58
N GLY A 60 -4.95 -3.84 9.34
CA GLY A 60 -5.36 -4.31 10.64
C GLY A 60 -6.22 -5.56 10.57
N VAL A 61 -6.08 -6.40 11.60
CA VAL A 61 -7.01 -7.50 11.89
C VAL A 61 -7.50 -7.32 13.32
N SER A 62 -8.66 -7.89 13.63
CA SER A 62 -9.20 -7.89 15.00
C SER A 62 -8.21 -8.49 15.99
N ASN A 63 -8.29 -8.12 17.26
CA ASN A 63 -7.37 -8.61 18.29
C ASN A 63 -7.33 -10.16 18.33
N THR A 64 -8.50 -10.79 18.21
CA THR A 64 -8.64 -12.25 18.07
C THR A 64 -7.94 -12.79 16.82
N GLY A 65 -8.01 -12.07 15.70
CA GLY A 65 -7.30 -12.42 14.47
C GLY A 65 -5.78 -12.32 14.61
N LYS A 66 -5.27 -11.32 15.34
CA LYS A 66 -3.83 -11.17 15.64
C LYS A 66 -3.32 -12.36 16.46
N LYS A 67 -4.03 -12.71 17.55
CA LYS A 67 -3.69 -13.88 18.39
C LYS A 67 -3.66 -15.20 17.60
N LYS A 68 -4.58 -15.37 16.64
CA LYS A 68 -4.66 -16.55 15.76
C LYS A 68 -3.74 -16.48 14.54
N GLY A 69 -2.88 -15.46 14.42
CA GLY A 69 -1.91 -15.35 13.32
C GLY A 69 -2.51 -15.07 11.95
N ARG A 70 -3.72 -14.49 11.86
CA ARG A 70 -4.38 -14.16 10.58
C ARG A 70 -3.74 -12.96 9.83
N GLY A 71 -2.79 -12.27 10.46
CA GLY A 71 -2.09 -11.10 9.90
C GLY A 71 -0.82 -11.39 9.10
N LYS A 72 -0.46 -12.65 8.85
CA LYS A 72 0.87 -13.04 8.32
C LYS A 72 1.20 -12.56 6.90
N LYS A 73 0.20 -12.22 6.06
CA LYS A 73 0.39 -11.86 4.64
C LYS A 73 -0.17 -10.47 4.29
N GLN A 74 -0.14 -9.54 5.24
CA GLN A 74 -0.61 -8.18 4.99
C GLN A 74 0.38 -7.38 4.13
N ARG A 75 -0.14 -6.42 3.36
CA ARG A 75 0.70 -5.50 2.59
C ARG A 75 1.50 -4.62 3.54
N SER A 76 2.72 -4.27 3.15
CA SER A 76 3.53 -3.32 3.89
C SER A 76 2.90 -1.92 3.83
N ILE A 77 2.98 -1.20 4.96
CA ILE A 77 2.51 0.18 5.04
C ILE A 77 3.49 1.06 4.25
N ILE A 78 2.95 1.85 3.32
CA ILE A 78 3.73 2.78 2.51
C ILE A 78 3.50 4.18 3.08
N ASN A 79 4.56 4.85 3.52
CA ASN A 79 4.48 6.25 3.94
C ASN A 79 4.33 7.17 2.71
N LEU A 80 3.18 7.84 2.58
CA LEU A 80 2.85 8.72 1.46
C LEU A 80 3.58 10.08 1.51
N HIS A 81 3.96 10.54 2.71
CA HIS A 81 4.63 11.83 2.93
C HIS A 81 6.10 11.81 2.53
N ARG A 82 6.71 10.61 2.44
CA ARG A 82 8.11 10.49 2.04
C ARG A 82 8.29 10.94 0.58
N GLY A 83 9.25 11.84 0.36
CA GLY A 83 9.57 12.40 -0.96
C GLY A 83 8.71 13.59 -1.38
N GLN A 84 7.70 13.97 -0.58
CA GLN A 84 6.92 15.18 -0.82
C GLN A 84 7.63 16.39 -0.20
N ILE A 85 7.79 17.45 -0.98
CA ILE A 85 8.34 18.75 -0.53
C ILE A 85 7.15 19.69 -0.32
N ILE A 86 7.17 20.45 0.77
CA ILE A 86 6.11 21.41 1.08
C ILE A 86 6.12 22.51 0.02
N GLY A 87 4.95 22.87 -0.51
CA GLY A 87 4.81 23.91 -1.55
C GLY A 87 4.88 23.37 -2.99
N GLU A 88 5.33 22.13 -3.19
CA GLU A 88 5.33 21.47 -4.49
C GLU A 88 4.00 20.74 -4.73
N GLY A 89 3.38 20.99 -5.89
CA GLY A 89 2.08 20.44 -6.23
C GLY A 89 1.90 20.31 -7.73
N ARG A 90 0.79 19.69 -8.16
CA ARG A 90 0.52 19.47 -9.60
C ARG A 90 0.42 20.76 -10.41
N ALA A 91 -0.04 21.84 -9.77
CA ALA A 91 -0.11 23.15 -10.40
C ALA A 91 1.28 23.78 -10.62
N GLY A 92 2.33 23.31 -9.94
CA GLY A 92 3.68 23.83 -10.08
C GLY A 92 3.80 25.31 -9.70
N MET A 93 3.36 25.69 -8.51
CA MET A 93 3.40 27.09 -8.09
C MET A 93 4.69 27.39 -7.31
N VAL A 94 5.32 28.52 -7.64
CA VAL A 94 6.43 29.09 -6.87
C VAL A 94 5.87 29.94 -5.75
N TRP A 95 6.10 29.51 -4.52
CA TRP A 95 5.76 30.24 -3.32
C TRP A 95 7.02 30.90 -2.74
N PRO A 96 7.14 32.25 -2.78
CA PRO A 96 8.26 32.93 -2.15
C PRO A 96 8.22 32.72 -0.63
N GLY A 97 9.34 32.29 -0.06
CA GLY A 97 9.48 31.90 1.35
C GLY A 97 9.13 30.44 1.66
N LEU A 98 8.69 29.64 0.68
CA LEU A 98 8.38 28.21 0.89
C LEU A 98 9.07 27.31 -0.15
N THR A 99 8.74 27.49 -1.43
CA THR A 99 9.36 26.73 -2.53
C THR A 99 10.63 27.42 -3.02
N SER A 100 10.65 28.75 -3.01
CA SER A 100 11.81 29.57 -3.39
C SER A 100 12.13 30.57 -2.29
N GLU A 101 13.35 31.09 -2.30
CA GLU A 101 13.76 32.22 -1.46
C GLU A 101 12.91 33.47 -1.74
N THR A 102 12.78 34.36 -0.75
CA THR A 102 11.99 35.60 -0.86
C THR A 102 12.67 36.63 -1.75
N LYS A 103 14.00 36.70 -1.74
CA LYS A 103 14.81 37.58 -2.59
C LYS A 103 15.77 36.72 -3.39
N ARG A 104 15.83 36.94 -4.70
CA ARG A 104 16.82 36.31 -5.59
C ARG A 104 17.71 37.43 -6.10
N GLY A 105 18.91 37.56 -5.52
CA GLY A 105 19.74 38.75 -5.71
C GLY A 105 19.02 39.99 -5.18
N ASP A 106 18.94 41.02 -6.02
CA ASP A 106 18.28 42.29 -5.66
C ASP A 106 16.75 42.26 -5.92
N GLU A 107 16.22 41.24 -6.60
CA GLU A 107 14.80 41.16 -6.94
C GLU A 107 14.00 40.34 -5.91
N ILE A 108 12.83 40.86 -5.53
CA ILE A 108 11.85 40.13 -4.71
C ILE A 108 11.11 39.14 -5.60
N VAL A 109 11.19 37.86 -5.26
CA VAL A 109 10.55 36.79 -6.04
C VAL A 109 9.04 36.89 -5.91
N LYS A 110 8.37 37.06 -7.05
CA LYS A 110 6.90 37.06 -7.14
C LYS A 110 6.38 35.64 -7.26
N ARG A 111 5.14 35.42 -6.79
CA ARG A 111 4.40 34.18 -7.03
C ARG A 111 4.25 33.97 -8.54
N SER A 112 4.76 32.87 -9.05
CA SER A 112 4.68 32.51 -10.46
C SER A 112 4.39 31.03 -10.61
N GLN A 113 3.75 30.64 -11.71
CA GLN A 113 3.55 29.24 -12.03
C GLN A 113 4.71 28.74 -12.89
N HIS A 114 5.37 27.67 -12.45
CA HIS A 114 6.28 26.90 -13.27
C HIS A 114 5.55 25.74 -13.95
N GLY A 115 6.08 25.25 -15.07
CA GLY A 115 5.52 24.09 -15.78
C GLY A 115 5.48 22.82 -14.91
N PRO A 116 4.67 21.82 -15.27
CA PRO A 116 4.54 20.59 -14.48
C PRO A 116 5.86 19.82 -14.43
N LYS A 117 6.39 19.58 -13.22
CA LYS A 117 7.59 18.75 -12.98
C LYS A 117 7.22 17.27 -12.99
N GLN A 118 7.03 16.67 -14.16
CA GLN A 118 6.65 15.25 -14.28
C GLN A 118 7.67 14.31 -13.65
N GLU A 119 8.96 14.54 -13.91
CA GLU A 119 10.06 13.74 -13.37
C GLU A 119 10.04 13.64 -11.84
N TYR A 120 9.68 14.73 -11.16
CA TYR A 120 9.56 14.77 -9.71
C TYR A 120 8.48 13.80 -9.20
N PHE A 121 7.29 13.82 -9.81
CA PHE A 121 6.20 12.92 -9.43
C PHE A 121 6.51 11.46 -9.77
N ASP A 122 7.18 11.22 -10.90
CA ASP A 122 7.63 9.89 -11.28
C ASP A 122 8.64 9.33 -10.29
N ASN A 123 9.56 10.17 -9.81
CA ASN A 123 10.51 9.78 -8.78
C ASN A 123 9.83 9.42 -7.46
N ILE A 124 8.79 10.16 -7.05
CA ILE A 124 7.97 9.79 -5.88
C ILE A 124 7.30 8.44 -6.08
N ILE A 125 6.72 8.19 -7.26
CA ILE A 125 6.05 6.92 -7.57
C ILE A 125 7.05 5.77 -7.56
N LYS A 126 8.22 5.95 -8.19
CA LYS A 126 9.33 4.98 -8.18
C LYS A 126 9.78 4.65 -6.75
N GLN A 127 9.97 5.66 -5.91
CA GLN A 127 10.36 5.48 -4.51
C GLN A 127 9.32 4.68 -3.71
N ARG A 128 8.02 4.93 -3.95
CA ARG A 128 6.92 4.18 -3.31
C ARG A 128 6.88 2.73 -3.83
N GLY A 129 7.03 2.54 -5.13
CA GLY A 129 7.04 1.21 -5.77
C GLY A 129 8.21 0.33 -5.30
N ALA A 130 9.41 0.91 -5.16
CA ALA A 130 10.60 0.20 -4.67
C ALA A 130 10.40 -0.40 -3.26
N LYS A 131 9.60 0.25 -2.40
CA LYS A 131 9.32 -0.28 -1.05
C LYS A 131 8.43 -1.50 -1.04
N GLN A 132 7.61 -1.69 -2.06
CA GLN A 132 6.71 -2.83 -2.14
C GLN A 132 7.46 -4.12 -2.54
N THR A 133 8.59 -3.99 -3.24
CA THR A 133 9.31 -5.11 -3.84
C THR A 133 10.50 -5.60 -3.02
N PHE A 134 10.73 -5.07 -1.80
CA PHE A 134 11.81 -5.56 -0.94
C PHE A 134 11.64 -7.06 -0.68
N ARG A 135 12.41 -7.86 -1.43
CA ARG A 135 12.61 -9.28 -1.19
C ARG A 135 13.53 -9.42 0.01
N SER A 136 13.39 -10.52 0.75
CA SER A 136 14.37 -10.85 1.78
C SER A 136 15.76 -10.87 1.16
N VAL A 137 16.69 -10.11 1.75
CA VAL A 137 18.08 -10.13 1.32
C VAL A 137 18.62 -11.54 1.56
N LYS A 138 19.10 -12.20 0.50
CA LYS A 138 19.70 -13.52 0.62
C LYS A 138 21.04 -13.37 1.34
N LEU A 139 21.17 -13.98 2.52
CA LEU A 139 22.43 -14.03 3.25
C LEU A 139 23.50 -14.75 2.42
N MET A 140 24.76 -14.37 2.60
CA MET A 140 25.89 -15.08 2.00
C MET A 140 25.99 -16.51 2.55
N PRO A 141 26.47 -17.49 1.77
CA PRO A 141 26.58 -18.88 2.23
C PRO A 141 27.39 -19.04 3.53
N LEU A 142 28.44 -18.24 3.74
CA LEU A 142 29.27 -18.30 4.94
C LEU A 142 28.56 -17.81 6.21
N GLN A 143 27.61 -16.88 6.06
CA GLN A 143 26.85 -16.31 7.18
C GLN A 143 25.59 -17.14 7.51
N ARG A 144 25.31 -18.17 6.72
CA ARG A 144 24.19 -19.08 6.94
C ARG A 144 24.57 -20.13 7.98
N GLY A 145 23.58 -20.61 8.73
CA GLY A 145 23.74 -21.71 9.66
C GLY A 145 23.63 -23.07 8.97
N TRP A 146 23.10 -24.07 9.67
CA TRP A 146 22.99 -25.44 9.13
C TRP A 146 22.01 -25.56 7.96
N THR A 147 20.91 -24.79 7.96
CA THR A 147 19.92 -24.82 6.88
C THR A 147 19.55 -23.44 6.33
N GLY A 148 18.85 -23.46 5.20
CA GLY A 148 18.40 -22.31 4.43
C GLY A 148 17.42 -21.36 5.14
N THR A 149 16.62 -21.90 6.05
CA THR A 149 15.45 -21.19 6.59
C THR A 149 15.57 -21.02 8.11
N THR A 150 16.36 -21.86 8.78
CA THR A 150 16.56 -21.80 10.23
C THR A 150 17.69 -20.85 10.61
N ARG A 151 17.62 -20.31 11.83
CA ARG A 151 18.73 -19.57 12.44
C ARG A 151 19.74 -20.49 13.16
N ALA A 152 19.42 -21.76 13.38
CA ALA A 152 20.33 -22.74 13.97
C ALA A 152 21.66 -22.81 13.20
N GLY A 153 22.77 -22.80 13.93
CA GLY A 153 24.13 -22.75 13.43
C GLY A 153 24.62 -21.37 12.97
N THR A 154 23.79 -20.32 13.00
CA THR A 154 24.26 -18.95 12.68
C THR A 154 25.07 -18.35 13.82
N ARG A 155 26.15 -17.65 13.47
CA ARG A 155 26.93 -16.82 14.40
C ARG A 155 26.09 -15.59 14.79
N SER A 156 25.91 -15.40 16.09
CA SER A 156 25.34 -14.20 16.69
C SER A 156 26.47 -13.24 17.08
N TYR A 157 26.08 -12.00 17.37
CA TYR A 157 26.99 -11.00 17.93
C TYR A 157 27.52 -11.45 19.31
N PRO A 158 28.68 -10.93 19.74
CA PRO A 158 29.14 -11.06 21.12
C PRO A 158 28.05 -10.58 22.10
N PRO A 159 28.02 -11.09 23.33
CA PRO A 159 27.04 -10.64 24.31
C PRO A 159 27.27 -9.17 24.65
N ASP A 160 26.18 -8.47 24.95
CA ASP A 160 26.23 -7.08 25.36
C ASP A 160 27.07 -6.95 26.66
N PRO A 161 27.91 -5.91 26.79
CA PRO A 161 28.75 -5.72 27.96
C PRO A 161 27.91 -5.51 29.23
N VAL A 162 28.42 -5.99 30.37
CA VAL A 162 27.73 -5.88 31.66
C VAL A 162 28.67 -5.29 32.71
N GLY A 163 28.39 -4.05 33.11
CA GLY A 163 29.26 -3.30 34.02
C GLY A 163 30.59 -2.99 33.35
N ASP A 164 31.70 -3.34 34.01
CA ASP A 164 33.06 -3.16 33.50
C ASP A 164 33.59 -4.35 32.68
N TYR A 165 32.73 -5.36 32.42
CA TYR A 165 33.11 -6.54 31.65
C TYR A 165 32.70 -6.39 30.19
N ASP A 166 33.71 -6.26 29.33
CA ASP A 166 33.58 -6.34 27.88
C ASP A 166 33.83 -7.78 27.40
N PHE A 167 32.93 -8.29 26.57
CA PHE A 167 33.00 -9.66 26.05
C PHE A 167 33.51 -9.71 24.60
N GLU A 168 34.57 -8.94 24.33
CA GLU A 168 35.22 -8.95 23.02
C GLU A 168 35.88 -10.31 22.75
N GLY A 169 35.60 -10.90 21.58
CA GLY A 169 36.17 -12.19 21.17
C GLY A 169 35.32 -13.43 21.46
N PHE A 170 34.21 -13.31 22.19
CA PHE A 170 33.26 -14.41 22.35
C PHE A 170 32.49 -14.68 21.06
N GLU A 171 32.39 -15.96 20.67
CA GLU A 171 31.54 -16.40 19.55
C GLU A 171 30.27 -17.07 20.09
N THR A 172 29.13 -16.41 19.90
CA THR A 172 27.82 -16.96 20.26
C THR A 172 27.20 -17.66 19.06
N ARG A 173 26.75 -18.92 19.21
CA ARG A 173 26.05 -19.66 18.15
C ARG A 173 24.64 -20.09 18.59
N ILE A 174 23.69 -20.00 17.66
CA ILE A 174 22.29 -20.40 17.88
C ILE A 174 22.16 -21.92 17.67
N LEU A 175 21.55 -22.63 18.62
CA LEU A 175 21.37 -24.09 18.53
C LEU A 175 20.00 -24.50 17.99
N GLN A 176 18.90 -24.03 18.60
CA GLN A 176 17.52 -24.37 18.22
C GLN A 176 16.56 -23.21 18.42
#